data_AF-A0A2R5FDC1-F1
#
_entry.id   AF-A0A2R5FDC1-F1
#
_cell.length_a   1.000
_cell.length_b   1.000
_cell.length_c   1.000
_cell.angle_alpha   90.00
_cell.angle_beta   90.00
_cell.angle_gamma   90.00
#
_symmetry.space_group_name_H-M   'P 1'
#
loop_
_entity.id
_entity.type
_entity.pdbx_description
1 polymer ?
#
loop_
_entity_poly.entity_id
_entity_poly.type
_entity_poly.pdbx_seq_one_letter_code
_entity_poly.pdbx_strand_id
1 'polypeptide(L)'
;VDIDDGHTALADYCSSSRDDVFSLRHAVFHLVKSGRHAEAFELLNDFAWVQSAISVGDDEAQRRATIGNLIRDCVELDIYFAPESDTPRFLSKAVHALSYDPNELASQV
;
A
#
# COMPACT_ATOMS: atom_id res chain seq x y z
N VAL A 1 -3.05 -25.10 -9.23
CA VAL A 1 -3.37 -24.08 -8.21
C VAL A 1 -4.23 -23.06 -8.93
N ASP A 2 -5.43 -22.82 -8.42
CA ASP A 2 -6.29 -21.76 -8.95
C ASP A 2 -5.70 -20.41 -8.51
N ILE A 3 -5.47 -19.53 -9.48
CA ILE A 3 -4.80 -18.25 -9.25
C ILE A 3 -5.72 -17.30 -8.47
N ASP A 4 -7.02 -17.35 -8.74
CA ASP A 4 -8.01 -16.47 -8.13
C ASP A 4 -8.27 -16.87 -6.68
N ASP A 5 -8.33 -18.19 -6.41
CA ASP A 5 -8.36 -18.71 -5.03
C ASP A 5 -7.09 -18.32 -4.26
N GLY A 6 -5.94 -18.33 -4.93
CA GLY A 6 -4.66 -17.91 -4.35
C GLY A 6 -4.65 -16.43 -3.94
N HIS A 7 -5.17 -15.54 -4.79
CA HIS A 7 -5.29 -14.12 -4.47
C HIS A 7 -6.28 -13.86 -3.33
N THR A 8 -7.39 -14.61 -3.28
CA THR A 8 -8.36 -14.51 -2.19
C THR A 8 -7.72 -14.91 -0.86
N ALA A 9 -7.02 -16.04 -0.81
CA ALA A 9 -6.34 -16.49 0.41
C ALA A 9 -5.23 -15.53 0.88
N LEU A 10 -4.47 -14.96 -0.07
CA LEU A 10 -3.44 -13.96 0.26
C LEU A 10 -4.05 -12.63 0.69
N ALA A 11 -5.20 -12.24 0.14
CA ALA A 11 -5.93 -11.06 0.59
C ALA A 11 -6.41 -11.22 2.04
N ASP A 12 -6.96 -12.38 2.40
CA ASP A 12 -7.36 -12.68 3.78
C ASP A 12 -6.16 -12.67 4.73
N TYR A 13 -5.06 -13.31 4.35
CA TYR A 13 -3.84 -13.32 5.14
C TYR A 13 -3.30 -11.89 5.35
N CYS A 14 -3.07 -11.15 4.26
CA CYS A 14 -2.45 -9.83 4.32
C CYS A 14 -3.33 -8.79 5.02
N SER A 15 -4.66 -8.88 4.88
CA SER A 15 -5.60 -7.96 5.55
C SER A 15 -5.69 -8.22 7.07
N SER A 16 -5.52 -9.48 7.49
CA SER A 16 -5.53 -9.87 8.90
C SER A 16 -4.22 -9.57 9.64
N SER A 17 -3.08 -9.57 8.93
CA SER A 17 -1.75 -9.39 9.51
C SER A 17 -1.22 -7.99 9.24
N ARG A 18 -1.56 -7.05 10.11
CA ARG A 18 -1.31 -5.61 9.90
C ARG A 18 0.12 -5.14 10.16
N ASP A 19 0.97 -6.01 10.72
CA ASP A 19 2.34 -5.67 11.11
C ASP A 19 3.41 -6.50 10.36
N ASP A 20 3.00 -7.54 9.62
CA ASP A 20 3.92 -8.37 8.84
C ASP A 20 4.37 -7.63 7.57
N VAL A 21 5.68 -7.66 7.30
CA VAL A 21 6.30 -6.93 6.17
C VAL A 21 5.77 -7.41 4.83
N PHE A 22 5.55 -8.72 4.67
CA PHE A 22 4.98 -9.26 3.44
C PHE A 22 3.54 -8.75 3.26
N SER A 23 2.76 -8.82 4.32
CA SER A 23 1.35 -8.38 4.35
C SER A 23 1.21 -6.89 4.02
N LEU A 24 1.98 -6.02 4.67
CA LEU A 24 2.00 -4.58 4.40
C LEU A 24 2.33 -4.24 2.94
N ARG A 25 3.27 -4.97 2.33
CA ARG A 25 3.68 -4.73 0.95
C ARG A 25 2.68 -5.21 -0.10
N HIS A 26 1.88 -6.24 0.19
CA HIS A 26 1.06 -6.92 -0.83
C HIS A 26 -0.45 -6.86 -0.58
N ALA A 27 -0.92 -6.32 0.56
CA ALA A 27 -2.34 -6.31 0.90
C ALA A 27 -3.20 -5.64 -0.18
N VAL A 28 -2.84 -4.43 -0.61
CA VAL A 28 -3.59 -3.69 -1.66
C VAL A 28 -3.65 -4.49 -2.96
N PHE A 29 -2.52 -5.07 -3.39
CA PHE A 29 -2.46 -5.87 -4.61
C PHE A 29 -3.41 -7.07 -4.57
N HIS A 30 -3.35 -7.86 -3.49
CA HIS A 30 -4.19 -9.05 -3.38
C HIS A 30 -5.67 -8.73 -3.17
N LEU A 31 -6.00 -7.66 -2.45
CA LEU A 31 -7.38 -7.20 -2.34
C LEU A 31 -7.96 -6.82 -3.71
N VAL A 32 -7.24 -6.05 -4.52
CA VAL A 32 -7.72 -5.68 -5.86
C VAL A 32 -7.81 -6.91 -6.78
N LYS A 33 -6.79 -7.78 -6.79
CA LYS A 33 -6.81 -9.01 -7.61
C LYS A 33 -7.91 -10.00 -7.23
N SER A 34 -8.40 -9.95 -5.99
CA SER A 34 -9.56 -10.73 -5.54
C SER A 34 -10.90 -9.99 -5.69
N GLY A 35 -10.91 -8.83 -6.35
CA GLY A 35 -12.12 -8.03 -6.59
C GLY A 35 -12.55 -7.15 -5.40
N ARG A 36 -11.83 -7.17 -4.28
CA ARG A 36 -12.13 -6.46 -3.02
C ARG A 36 -11.61 -5.01 -3.04
N HIS A 37 -12.03 -4.25 -4.04
CA HIS A 37 -11.58 -2.86 -4.25
C HIS A 37 -11.92 -1.94 -3.08
N ALA A 38 -13.13 -2.09 -2.51
CA ALA A 38 -13.57 -1.29 -1.37
C ALA A 38 -12.60 -1.40 -0.18
N GLU A 39 -12.20 -2.62 0.16
CA GLU A 39 -11.26 -2.87 1.26
C GLU A 39 -9.84 -2.39 0.94
N ALA A 40 -9.42 -2.46 -0.33
CA ALA A 40 -8.15 -1.86 -0.76
C ALA A 40 -8.16 -0.34 -0.52
N PHE A 41 -9.27 0.34 -0.82
CA PHE A 41 -9.42 1.76 -0.55
C PHE A 41 -9.53 2.08 0.95
N GLU A 42 -10.17 1.23 1.75
CA GLU A 42 -10.17 1.36 3.20
C GLU A 42 -8.73 1.35 3.76
N LEU A 43 -7.87 0.44 3.29
CA LEU A 43 -6.45 0.43 3.68
C LEU A 43 -5.71 1.68 3.21
N LEU A 44 -5.90 2.09 1.96
CA LEU A 44 -5.25 3.30 1.42
C LEU A 44 -5.70 4.57 2.14
N ASN A 45 -6.89 4.60 2.72
CA ASN A 45 -7.40 5.72 3.50
C ASN A 45 -7.13 5.60 5.00
N ASP A 46 -6.58 4.48 5.47
CA ASP A 46 -6.18 4.28 6.86
C ASP A 46 -4.77 4.83 7.08
N PHE A 47 -4.70 6.01 7.71
CA PHE A 47 -3.43 6.68 8.00
C PHE A 47 -2.42 5.80 8.73
N ALA A 48 -2.87 5.04 9.75
CA ALA A 48 -1.97 4.21 10.55
C ALA A 48 -1.43 3.05 9.72
N TRP A 49 -2.26 2.45 8.87
CA TRP A 49 -1.82 1.42 7.94
C TRP A 49 -0.83 1.96 6.92
N VAL A 50 -1.13 3.10 6.28
CA VAL A 50 -0.25 3.72 5.29
C VAL A 50 1.10 4.05 5.93
N GLN A 51 1.11 4.63 7.12
CA GLN A 51 2.34 4.91 7.87
C GLN A 51 3.16 3.64 8.11
N SER A 52 2.53 2.55 8.56
CA SER A 52 3.21 1.26 8.72
C SER A 52 3.77 0.74 7.40
N ALA A 53 2.99 0.78 6.32
CA ALA A 53 3.39 0.27 5.00
C ALA A 53 4.60 1.03 4.43
N ILE A 54 4.61 2.36 4.52
CA ILE A 54 5.72 3.18 4.01
C ILE A 54 6.96 3.16 4.93
N SER A 55 6.78 2.77 6.19
CA SER A 55 7.89 2.62 7.15
C SER A 55 8.71 1.35 6.93
N VAL A 56 8.23 0.42 6.10
CA VAL A 56 8.93 -0.83 5.81
C VAL A 56 10.24 -0.57 5.05
N GLY A 57 11.36 -0.87 5.70
CA GLY A 57 12.72 -0.79 5.15
C GLY A 57 13.70 -0.16 6.14
N ASP A 58 14.89 -0.74 6.24
CA ASP A 58 15.88 -0.33 7.25
C ASP A 58 16.53 1.03 6.92
N ASP A 59 16.56 1.38 5.64
CA ASP A 59 17.19 2.59 5.13
C ASP A 59 16.26 3.34 4.13
N GLU A 60 16.66 4.56 3.79
CA GLU A 60 15.93 5.43 2.87
C GLU A 60 15.70 4.78 1.49
N ALA A 61 16.69 4.06 0.97
CA ALA A 61 16.59 3.44 -0.35
C ALA A 61 15.56 2.31 -0.36
N GLN A 62 15.53 1.50 0.70
CA GLN A 62 14.54 0.44 0.89
C GLN A 62 13.13 1.00 1.09
N ARG A 63 12.97 2.06 1.88
CA ARG A 63 11.66 2.72 2.06
C ARG A 63 11.17 3.35 0.76
N ARG A 64 12.04 4.05 0.04
CA ARG A 64 11.74 4.60 -1.30
C ARG A 64 11.29 3.51 -2.27
N ALA A 65 11.97 2.36 -2.29
CA ALA A 65 11.58 1.22 -3.11
C ALA A 65 10.21 0.66 -2.69
N THR A 66 9.94 0.55 -1.39
CA THR A 66 8.65 0.09 -0.88
C THR A 66 7.51 1.03 -1.27
N ILE A 67 7.66 2.34 -1.05
CA ILE A 67 6.67 3.35 -1.45
C ILE A 67 6.47 3.32 -2.98
N GLY A 68 7.56 3.26 -3.74
CA GLY A 68 7.52 3.18 -5.20
C GLY A 68 6.80 1.95 -5.73
N ASN A 69 6.95 0.80 -5.06
CA ASN A 69 6.23 -0.42 -5.43
C ASN A 69 4.73 -0.29 -5.14
N LEU A 70 4.33 0.25 -3.98
CA LEU A 70 2.91 0.50 -3.67
C LEU A 70 2.25 1.43 -4.70
N ILE A 71 2.96 2.50 -5.09
CA ILE A 71 2.49 3.40 -6.16
C ILE A 71 2.37 2.66 -7.49
N ARG A 72 3.38 1.86 -7.86
CA ARG A 72 3.37 1.07 -9.11
C ARG A 72 2.18 0.12 -9.12
N ASP A 73 1.93 -0.60 -8.04
CA ASP A 73 0.79 -1.51 -7.92
C ASP A 73 -0.52 -0.74 -8.13
N CYS A 74 -0.68 0.43 -7.51
CA CYS A 74 -1.88 1.26 -7.70
C CYS A 74 -2.06 1.69 -9.17
N VAL A 75 -0.98 1.93 -9.91
CA VAL A 75 -1.03 2.26 -11.34
C VAL A 75 -1.40 1.04 -12.18
N GLU A 76 -0.74 -0.10 -11.94
CA GLU A 76 -0.97 -1.35 -12.69
C GLU A 76 -2.37 -1.94 -12.45
N LEU A 77 -2.96 -1.63 -11.30
CA LEU A 77 -4.29 -2.06 -10.89
C LEU A 77 -5.40 -1.04 -11.25
N ASP A 78 -5.06 0.05 -11.93
CA ASP A 78 -5.99 1.11 -12.34
C ASP A 78 -6.73 1.80 -11.18
N ILE A 79 -6.10 1.87 -10.00
CA ILE A 79 -6.66 2.55 -8.81
C ILE A 79 -5.92 3.84 -8.43
N TYR A 80 -4.85 4.19 -9.16
CA TYR A 80 -4.01 5.37 -8.85
C TYR A 80 -4.76 6.70 -8.96
N PHE A 81 -5.72 6.82 -9.88
CA PHE A 81 -6.56 8.01 -10.07
C PHE A 81 -8.01 7.81 -9.60
N ALA A 82 -8.27 6.72 -8.87
CA ALA A 82 -9.61 6.42 -8.38
C ALA A 82 -10.06 7.47 -7.36
N PRO A 83 -11.28 8.03 -7.49
CA PRO A 83 -11.78 9.07 -6.59
C PRO A 83 -11.95 8.61 -5.13
N GLU A 84 -11.93 7.31 -4.87
CA GLU A 84 -12.07 6.71 -3.56
C GLU A 84 -10.84 6.91 -2.65
N SER A 85 -9.68 7.23 -3.20
CA SER A 85 -8.46 7.45 -2.43
C SER A 85 -7.44 8.32 -3.14
N ASP A 86 -7.03 9.40 -2.50
CA ASP A 86 -5.96 10.27 -2.99
C ASP A 86 -4.55 9.80 -2.60
N THR A 87 -4.45 8.83 -1.69
CA THR A 87 -3.19 8.34 -1.10
C THR A 87 -2.11 8.00 -2.14
N PRO A 88 -2.37 7.23 -3.22
CA PRO A 88 -1.33 6.91 -4.20
C PRO A 88 -0.67 8.17 -4.80
N ARG A 89 -1.47 9.21 -5.05
CA ARG A 89 -0.98 10.48 -5.62
C ARG A 89 -0.20 11.30 -4.59
N PHE A 90 -0.64 11.31 -3.34
CA PHE A 90 0.09 11.95 -2.25
C PHE A 90 1.46 11.29 -2.03
N LEU A 91 1.48 9.95 -1.93
CA LEU A 91 2.71 9.19 -1.80
C LEU A 91 3.66 9.47 -2.97
N SER A 92 3.15 9.53 -4.21
CA SER A 92 3.99 9.84 -5.38
C SER A 92 4.63 11.23 -5.32
N LYS A 93 3.96 12.23 -4.75
CA LYS A 93 4.50 13.59 -4.60
C LYS A 93 5.50 13.69 -3.44
N ALA A 94 5.24 12.98 -2.36
CA ALA A 94 6.00 13.07 -1.12
C ALA A 94 7.06 11.95 -0.96
N VAL A 95 7.25 11.07 -1.95
CA VAL A 95 8.11 9.88 -1.85
C VAL A 95 9.52 10.18 -1.33
N HIS A 96 10.12 11.31 -1.71
CA HIS A 96 11.45 11.69 -1.23
C HIS A 96 11.44 11.99 0.28
N ALA A 97 10.53 12.85 0.73
CA ALA A 97 10.35 13.22 2.12
C ALA A 97 10.01 11.99 2.99
N LEU A 98 9.01 11.22 2.57
CA LEU A 98 8.54 10.02 3.28
C LEU A 98 9.58 8.89 3.31
N SER A 99 10.42 8.77 2.28
CA SER A 99 11.53 7.82 2.31
C SER A 99 12.57 8.17 3.36
N TYR A 100 12.76 9.47 3.63
CA TYR A 100 13.69 9.95 4.66
C TYR A 100 13.08 9.76 6.06
N ASP A 101 11.88 10.30 6.28
CA ASP A 101 11.11 10.15 7.52
C ASP A 101 9.63 9.82 7.24
N PRO A 102 9.20 8.56 7.45
CA PRO A 102 7.80 8.16 7.33
C PRO A 102 6.83 8.94 8.21
N ASN A 103 7.29 9.52 9.33
CA ASN A 103 6.43 10.29 10.23
C ASN A 103 6.05 11.66 9.66
N GLU A 104 6.76 12.12 8.62
CA GLU A 104 6.34 13.31 7.88
C GLU A 104 5.02 13.10 7.16
N LEU A 105 4.48 11.87 7.07
CA LEU A 105 3.16 11.61 6.48
C LEU A 105 2.07 12.53 7.06
N ALA A 106 2.04 12.71 8.39
CA ALA A 106 1.07 13.60 9.05
C ALA A 106 1.21 15.08 8.62
N SER A 107 2.39 15.50 8.17
CA SER A 107 2.65 16.86 7.69
C SER A 107 2.27 17.09 6.22
N GLN A 108 1.97 16.01 5.48
CA GLN A 108 1.69 16.04 4.04
C GLN A 108 0.19 15.88 3.71
N VAL A 109 -0.64 15.55 4.72
CA VAL A 109 -2.11 15.40 4.61
C VAL A 109 -2.84 16.68 4.97
#